data_AF-A0A915NW74-F1
#
_entry.id   AF-A0A915NW74-F1
#
_cell.length_a   1.000
_cell.length_b   1.000
_cell.length_c   1.000
_cell.angle_alpha   90.00
_cell.angle_beta   90.00
_cell.angle_gamma   90.00
#
_symmetry.space_group_name_H-M   'P 1'
#
loop_
_entity.id
_entity.type
_entity.pdbx_description
1 polymer ?
#
loop_
_entity_poly.entity_id
_entity_poly.type
_entity_poly.pdbx_seq_one_letter_code
_entity_poly.pdbx_strand_id
1 'polypeptide(L)'
;MIESIKTNFDQFIFQQQTSDNQELLNSSVLIVAVLGKEVSDNTKADLLNDFLGERVFFEDEMDKNNFLNCVNKTENVQMESSPLIDIHFDKEESIIWLIINGFNDIEFQHLLFNNINENFKNKSFFEKMSFVDREQLFALAQIFPLCHALIFIEQGCRFDLEWICLLKRLNKLRSSISRRIRSSFSSIPETELSTKFPSSFVNTCRIGASPRLLFCFHRNPLRSDLNSTKKKELLEKMEKCLETQIANLLKQHGLVDIKHPNSSFAQITIASGTPFVYCFNQSEIPVDVNNELAEALFGSLGQITGGEDEVSSNKSGNLGNGNCINSEEILRLINQITEPSKLDKKELENSSDYNFPFFLHKAINKLRKDLTSNKVQNTPLPTLGQFIEAAKLLKLCIYEEKNGESFDSKAGLG
;
A
#
# COMPACT_ATOMS: atom_id res chain seq x y z
N MET A 1 23.51 3.06 -13.74
CA MET A 1 22.09 3.20 -13.36
C MET A 1 21.68 1.87 -12.78
N ILE A 2 21.17 1.83 -11.55
CA ILE A 2 20.55 0.61 -11.01
C ILE A 2 19.07 0.75 -11.35
N GLU A 3 18.55 -0.09 -12.24
CA GLU A 3 17.13 -0.12 -12.60
C GLU A 3 16.27 -0.29 -11.34
N SER A 4 15.14 0.41 -11.28
CA SER A 4 14.12 0.26 -10.24
C SER A 4 13.37 -1.05 -10.47
N ILE A 5 13.92 -2.16 -9.98
CA ILE A 5 13.31 -3.48 -10.18
C ILE A 5 12.19 -3.67 -9.14
N LYS A 6 10.92 -3.63 -9.58
CA LYS A 6 9.81 -4.25 -8.83
C LYS A 6 10.17 -5.71 -8.62
N THR A 7 10.20 -6.15 -7.37
CA THR A 7 10.47 -7.55 -7.07
C THR A 7 9.49 -8.02 -6.03
N ASN A 8 9.14 -9.30 -6.09
CA ASN A 8 8.46 -9.93 -4.97
C ASN A 8 9.35 -9.81 -3.72
N PHE A 9 8.74 -9.72 -2.54
CA PHE A 9 9.42 -9.64 -1.25
C PHE A 9 10.66 -10.55 -1.14
N ASP A 10 10.55 -11.80 -1.58
CA ASP A 10 11.65 -12.76 -1.53
C ASP A 10 12.80 -12.43 -2.46
N GLN A 11 12.47 -12.06 -3.69
CA GLN A 11 13.45 -11.73 -4.70
C GLN A 11 14.20 -10.46 -4.30
N PHE A 12 13.50 -9.48 -3.70
CA PHE A 12 14.14 -8.32 -3.10
C PHE A 12 15.14 -8.71 -2.02
N ILE A 13 14.70 -9.51 -1.04
CA ILE A 13 15.53 -9.97 0.06
C ILE A 13 16.77 -10.70 -0.47
N PHE A 14 16.62 -11.54 -1.50
CA PHE A 14 17.73 -12.24 -2.15
C PHE A 14 18.69 -11.28 -2.87
N GLN A 15 18.15 -10.38 -3.72
CA GLN A 15 18.95 -9.44 -4.50
C GLN A 15 19.78 -8.50 -3.63
N GLN A 16 19.20 -7.97 -2.55
CA GLN A 16 19.92 -7.05 -1.67
C GLN A 16 21.05 -7.75 -0.91
N GLN A 17 20.93 -9.05 -0.59
CA GLN A 17 22.02 -9.82 0.02
C GLN A 17 23.19 -10.03 -0.92
N THR A 18 22.91 -10.28 -2.19
CA THR A 18 23.94 -10.48 -3.21
C THR A 18 24.59 -9.18 -3.65
N SER A 19 24.09 -8.03 -3.19
CA SER A 19 24.67 -6.74 -3.52
C SER A 19 25.90 -6.48 -2.64
N ASP A 20 27.05 -6.21 -3.28
CA ASP A 20 28.30 -5.85 -2.58
C ASP A 20 28.27 -4.42 -2.00
N ASN A 21 27.12 -3.73 -2.07
CA ASN A 21 27.00 -2.34 -1.66
C ASN A 21 26.75 -2.21 -0.15
N GLN A 22 27.84 -2.35 0.64
CA GLN A 22 27.81 -2.21 2.10
C GLN A 22 27.28 -0.86 2.56
N GLU A 23 27.51 0.21 1.79
CA GLU A 23 27.00 1.55 2.11
C GLU A 23 25.47 1.56 2.11
N LEU A 24 24.85 0.91 1.12
CA LEU A 24 23.40 0.77 1.04
C LEU A 24 22.84 -0.06 2.19
N LEU A 25 23.48 -1.18 2.53
CA LEU A 25 23.05 -2.04 3.65
C LEU A 25 23.11 -1.33 5.00
N ASN A 26 24.02 -0.37 5.16
CA ASN A 26 24.17 0.43 6.37
C ASN A 26 23.27 1.68 6.40
N SER A 27 22.61 2.02 5.30
CA SER A 27 21.67 3.15 5.25
C SER A 27 20.45 2.91 6.14
N SER A 28 20.04 3.94 6.88
CA SER A 28 18.83 3.88 7.71
C SER A 28 17.59 3.98 6.85
N VAL A 29 16.62 3.09 7.07
CA VAL A 29 15.43 2.99 6.22
C VAL A 29 14.14 3.17 7.02
N LEU A 30 13.18 3.86 6.41
CA LEU A 30 11.79 3.87 6.86
C LEU A 30 11.03 2.78 6.11
N ILE A 31 10.07 2.12 6.77
CA ILE A 31 9.26 1.06 6.14
C ILE A 31 7.79 1.47 6.21
N VAL A 32 7.15 1.54 5.05
CA VAL A 32 5.74 1.93 4.89
C VAL A 32 5.04 0.85 4.09
N ALA A 33 3.94 0.30 4.62
CA ALA A 33 3.09 -0.60 3.84
C ALA A 33 1.77 0.05 3.45
N VAL A 34 1.29 -0.31 2.27
CA VAL A 34 0.02 0.09 1.68
C VAL A 34 -0.88 -1.14 1.63
N LEU A 35 -2.04 -0.99 2.25
CA LEU A 35 -3.10 -1.98 2.41
C LEU A 35 -4.37 -1.37 1.86
N GLY A 36 -5.33 -2.18 1.44
CA GLY A 36 -6.61 -1.63 1.02
C GLY A 36 -7.48 -2.60 0.26
N LYS A 37 -8.49 -2.04 -0.38
CA LYS A 37 -9.30 -2.71 -1.39
C LYS A 37 -9.13 -1.97 -2.70
N GLU A 38 -8.93 -2.68 -3.78
CA GLU A 38 -8.83 -2.09 -5.12
C GLU A 38 -10.14 -2.20 -5.89
N VAL A 39 -10.34 -1.24 -6.79
CA VAL A 39 -11.30 -1.33 -7.89
C VAL A 39 -10.53 -1.36 -9.20
N SER A 40 -11.17 -1.82 -10.28
CA SER A 40 -10.52 -2.01 -11.59
C SER A 40 -9.83 -0.78 -12.15
N ASP A 41 -10.29 0.42 -11.76
CA ASP A 41 -9.86 1.67 -12.39
C ASP A 41 -8.95 2.51 -11.46
N ASN A 42 -8.65 2.01 -10.26
CA ASN A 42 -7.82 2.71 -9.28
C ASN A 42 -7.21 1.72 -8.29
N THR A 43 -5.93 1.43 -8.50
CA THR A 43 -5.16 0.51 -7.67
C THR A 43 -4.38 1.23 -6.57
N LYS A 44 -3.95 0.47 -5.57
CA LYS A 44 -3.02 0.96 -4.54
C LYS A 44 -1.68 1.37 -5.17
N ALA A 45 -1.31 0.68 -6.25
CA ALA A 45 -0.11 0.93 -7.02
C ALA A 45 -0.16 2.31 -7.70
N ASP A 46 -1.28 2.68 -8.34
CA ASP A 46 -1.43 3.97 -9.02
C ASP A 46 -1.20 5.15 -8.08
N LEU A 47 -1.87 5.15 -6.93
CA LEU A 47 -1.70 6.19 -5.91
C LEU A 47 -0.25 6.34 -5.45
N LEU A 48 0.46 5.23 -5.32
CA LEU A 48 1.85 5.25 -4.90
C LEU A 48 2.78 5.67 -6.04
N ASN A 49 2.54 5.23 -7.27
CA ASN A 49 3.28 5.65 -8.46
C ASN A 49 3.17 7.17 -8.67
N ASP A 50 1.98 7.73 -8.48
CA ASP A 50 1.73 9.17 -8.54
C ASP A 50 2.53 9.93 -7.47
N PHE A 51 2.58 9.39 -6.25
CA PHE A 51 3.39 9.95 -5.16
C PHE A 51 4.90 9.89 -5.47
N LEU A 52 5.37 8.78 -6.04
CA LEU A 52 6.77 8.58 -6.39
C LEU A 52 7.18 9.40 -7.62
N GLY A 53 6.23 9.82 -8.45
CA GLY A 53 6.49 10.47 -9.73
C GLY A 53 7.10 9.51 -10.76
N GLU A 54 6.97 8.21 -10.53
CA GLU A 54 7.43 7.13 -11.40
C GLU A 54 6.51 5.92 -11.28
N ARG A 55 6.27 5.24 -12.42
CA ARG A 55 5.52 3.98 -12.45
C ARG A 55 6.43 2.86 -11.99
N VAL A 56 6.43 2.59 -10.69
CA VAL A 56 7.24 1.54 -10.05
C VAL A 56 6.48 0.24 -9.97
N PHE A 57 5.21 0.34 -9.57
CA PHE A 57 4.33 -0.80 -9.41
C PHE A 57 3.52 -0.93 -10.69
N PHE A 58 3.92 -1.86 -11.56
CA PHE A 58 3.18 -2.21 -12.76
C PHE A 58 2.13 -3.28 -12.44
N GLU A 59 0.98 -3.18 -13.10
CA GLU A 59 -0.08 -4.20 -13.15
C GLU A 59 0.25 -5.37 -14.10
N ASP A 60 1.43 -5.37 -14.72
CA ASP A 60 1.78 -6.33 -15.76
C ASP A 60 1.57 -7.80 -15.34
N GLU A 61 1.15 -8.62 -16.31
CA GLU A 61 0.67 -10.01 -16.19
C GLU A 61 1.61 -11.00 -15.46
N MET A 62 2.82 -10.58 -15.12
CA MET A 62 3.88 -11.37 -14.48
C MET A 62 3.52 -11.86 -13.08
N ASP A 63 2.62 -11.20 -12.33
CA ASP A 63 2.23 -11.67 -10.99
C ASP A 63 1.12 -12.72 -10.95
N LYS A 64 0.47 -12.99 -12.10
CA LYS A 64 -0.50 -14.10 -12.23
C LYS A 64 0.18 -15.45 -11.94
N ASN A 65 1.42 -15.62 -12.41
CA ASN A 65 2.18 -16.87 -12.28
C ASN A 65 2.68 -17.11 -10.85
N ASN A 66 3.08 -16.06 -10.12
CA ASN A 66 3.56 -16.17 -8.74
C ASN A 66 2.44 -16.66 -7.81
N PHE A 67 1.24 -16.08 -7.94
CA PHE A 67 0.09 -16.55 -7.16
C PHE A 67 -0.32 -17.98 -7.53
N LEU A 68 -0.39 -18.29 -8.82
CA LEU A 68 -0.70 -19.65 -9.29
C LEU A 68 0.29 -20.67 -8.74
N ASN A 69 1.58 -20.34 -8.68
CA ASN A 69 2.59 -21.20 -8.08
C ASN A 69 2.36 -21.45 -6.58
N CYS A 70 1.83 -20.49 -5.83
CA CYS A 70 1.46 -20.69 -4.42
C CYS A 70 0.22 -21.59 -4.26
N VAL A 71 -0.75 -21.49 -5.19
CA VAL A 71 -1.97 -22.30 -5.17
C VAL A 71 -1.75 -23.73 -5.67
N ASN A 72 -0.81 -23.93 -6.61
CA ASN A 72 -0.60 -25.19 -7.32
C ASN A 72 0.21 -26.24 -6.55
N LYS A 73 0.76 -25.92 -5.38
CA LYS A 73 1.71 -26.81 -4.71
C LYS A 73 1.02 -27.93 -3.92
N THR A 74 1.21 -29.15 -4.42
CA THR A 74 1.11 -30.41 -3.68
C THR A 74 2.37 -30.61 -2.83
N GLU A 75 2.25 -30.43 -1.52
CA GLU A 75 3.05 -30.98 -0.38
C GLU A 75 4.60 -30.95 -0.39
N ASN A 76 5.30 -30.65 -1.48
CA ASN A 76 6.78 -30.68 -1.51
C ASN A 76 7.41 -29.29 -1.37
N VAL A 77 7.63 -28.93 -0.10
CA VAL A 77 8.75 -28.21 0.52
C VAL A 77 9.72 -27.44 -0.41
N GLN A 78 9.38 -26.20 -0.77
CA GLN A 78 10.36 -25.13 -0.92
C GLN A 78 9.79 -23.83 -0.31
N MET A 79 10.64 -23.10 0.41
CA MET A 79 10.35 -21.90 1.21
C MET A 79 10.08 -20.67 0.31
N GLU A 80 9.13 -20.79 -0.62
CA GLU A 80 8.97 -19.80 -1.68
C GLU A 80 7.79 -18.85 -1.44
N SER A 81 8.15 -17.57 -1.50
CA SER A 81 7.44 -16.33 -1.78
C SER A 81 6.04 -16.16 -1.19
N SER A 82 5.88 -15.07 -0.42
CA SER A 82 4.56 -14.50 -0.18
C SER A 82 4.15 -13.79 -1.48
N PRO A 83 3.23 -14.36 -2.30
CA PRO A 83 2.86 -13.77 -3.59
C PRO A 83 2.04 -12.50 -3.41
N LEU A 84 1.68 -12.17 -2.17
CA LEU A 84 0.80 -11.08 -1.79
C LEU A 84 1.57 -9.81 -1.44
N ILE A 85 2.91 -9.82 -1.44
CA ILE A 85 3.71 -8.67 -1.00
C ILE A 85 4.66 -8.23 -2.11
N ASP A 86 4.34 -7.09 -2.69
CA ASP A 86 5.25 -6.34 -3.57
C ASP A 86 6.09 -5.39 -2.74
N ILE A 87 7.35 -5.22 -3.14
CA ILE A 87 8.30 -4.37 -2.44
C ILE A 87 9.07 -3.48 -3.41
N HIS A 88 9.28 -2.24 -2.99
CA HIS A 88 10.14 -1.29 -3.67
C HIS A 88 10.97 -0.52 -2.64
N PHE A 89 12.23 -0.25 -2.97
CA PHE A 89 13.11 0.57 -2.16
C PHE A 89 13.44 1.88 -2.88
N ASP A 90 12.82 2.96 -2.41
CA ASP A 90 13.14 4.33 -2.82
C ASP A 90 14.43 4.74 -2.13
N LYS A 91 15.52 4.74 -2.89
CA LYS A 91 16.86 5.07 -2.41
C LYS A 91 17.01 6.56 -2.08
N GLU A 92 16.30 7.42 -2.80
CA GLU A 92 16.41 8.87 -2.62
C GLU A 92 15.83 9.28 -1.27
N GLU A 93 14.67 8.71 -0.93
CA GLU A 93 14.04 8.96 0.36
C GLU A 93 14.48 7.97 1.44
N SER A 94 15.21 6.91 1.11
CA SER A 94 15.51 5.80 2.02
C SER A 94 14.22 5.20 2.63
N ILE A 95 13.22 4.94 1.78
CA ILE A 95 11.93 4.36 2.17
C ILE A 95 11.73 3.02 1.45
N ILE A 96 11.38 2.00 2.23
CA ILE A 96 10.90 0.72 1.72
C ILE A 96 9.38 0.78 1.68
N TRP A 97 8.84 0.70 0.48
CA TRP A 97 7.41 0.61 0.20
C TRP A 97 7.02 -0.85 0.04
N LEU A 98 5.96 -1.24 0.74
CA LEU A 98 5.35 -2.57 0.64
C LEU A 98 3.91 -2.41 0.17
N ILE A 99 3.51 -3.07 -0.91
CA ILE A 99 2.09 -3.17 -1.29
C ILE A 99 1.61 -4.57 -0.98
N ILE A 100 0.43 -4.67 -0.36
CA ILE A 100 -0.17 -5.97 -0.06
C ILE A 100 -1.38 -6.19 -0.92
N ASN A 101 -1.26 -7.19 -1.78
CA ASN A 101 -2.32 -7.63 -2.67
C ASN A 101 -3.20 -8.62 -1.89
N GLY A 102 -4.36 -8.15 -1.45
CA GLY A 102 -5.30 -8.88 -0.61
C GLY A 102 -6.43 -9.51 -1.41
N PHE A 103 -7.26 -10.33 -0.76
CA PHE A 103 -8.42 -10.93 -1.43
C PHE A 103 -9.45 -9.91 -1.90
N ASN A 104 -9.47 -8.74 -1.27
CA ASN A 104 -10.41 -7.68 -1.60
C ASN A 104 -10.04 -6.95 -2.89
N ASP A 105 -8.90 -7.26 -3.50
CA ASP A 105 -8.49 -6.70 -4.77
C ASP A 105 -9.20 -7.47 -5.91
N ILE A 106 -9.89 -6.73 -6.79
CA ILE A 106 -10.73 -7.30 -7.85
C ILE A 106 -9.92 -8.22 -8.77
N GLU A 107 -8.72 -7.81 -9.15
CA GLU A 107 -7.83 -8.62 -9.98
C GLU A 107 -7.49 -9.95 -9.31
N PHE A 108 -7.16 -9.91 -8.02
CA PHE A 108 -6.86 -11.09 -7.25
C PHE A 108 -8.06 -12.05 -7.19
N GLN A 109 -9.27 -11.53 -7.00
CA GLN A 109 -10.50 -12.34 -7.06
C GLN A 109 -10.69 -12.97 -8.43
N HIS A 110 -10.47 -12.22 -9.51
CA HIS A 110 -10.55 -12.75 -10.87
C HIS A 110 -9.56 -13.88 -11.08
N LEU A 111 -8.32 -13.74 -10.64
CA LEU A 111 -7.32 -14.81 -10.70
C LEU A 111 -7.75 -16.03 -9.89
N LEU A 112 -8.29 -15.80 -8.69
CA LEU A 112 -8.74 -16.85 -7.79
C LEU A 112 -9.94 -17.64 -8.34
N PHE A 113 -10.87 -17.01 -9.05
CA PHE A 113 -12.06 -17.71 -9.53
C PHE A 113 -11.93 -18.23 -10.96
N ASN A 114 -11.11 -17.59 -11.82
CA ASN A 114 -11.04 -17.92 -13.23
C ASN A 114 -9.81 -18.76 -13.62
N ASN A 115 -8.66 -18.57 -12.98
CA ASN A 115 -7.38 -19.08 -13.49
C ASN A 115 -6.79 -20.25 -12.70
N ILE A 116 -7.55 -20.85 -11.80
CA ILE A 116 -7.00 -21.86 -10.91
C ILE A 116 -6.92 -23.27 -11.54
N ASN A 117 -5.86 -24.01 -11.18
CA ASN A 117 -5.68 -25.44 -11.43
C ASN A 117 -6.86 -26.32 -10.99
N GLU A 118 -7.07 -27.46 -11.65
CA GLU A 118 -8.14 -28.41 -11.35
C GLU A 118 -8.24 -28.78 -9.86
N ASN A 119 -7.09 -28.94 -9.18
CA ASN A 119 -7.05 -29.29 -7.76
C ASN A 119 -7.75 -28.27 -6.85
N PHE A 120 -7.60 -26.98 -7.14
CA PHE A 120 -8.25 -25.94 -6.36
C PHE A 120 -9.59 -25.53 -6.97
N LYS A 121 -9.84 -25.76 -8.27
CA LYS A 121 -11.20 -25.72 -8.86
C LYS A 121 -12.17 -26.63 -8.09
N ASN A 122 -11.72 -27.82 -7.71
CA ASN A 122 -12.52 -28.82 -7.00
C ASN A 122 -12.81 -28.48 -5.52
N LYS A 123 -12.13 -27.48 -4.94
CA LYS A 123 -12.44 -27.01 -3.59
C LYS A 123 -13.75 -26.23 -3.54
N SER A 124 -14.49 -26.39 -2.46
CA SER A 124 -15.69 -25.60 -2.17
C SER A 124 -15.34 -24.12 -2.01
N PHE A 125 -16.33 -23.23 -2.21
CA PHE A 125 -16.17 -21.79 -2.04
C PHE A 125 -15.55 -21.43 -0.67
N PHE A 126 -16.02 -22.06 0.41
CA PHE A 126 -15.53 -21.79 1.76
C PHE A 126 -14.08 -22.23 1.97
N GLU A 127 -13.66 -23.36 1.40
CA GLU A 127 -12.26 -23.80 1.46
C GLU A 127 -11.35 -22.81 0.72
N LYS A 128 -11.77 -22.33 -0.45
CA LYS A 128 -11.04 -21.31 -1.22
C LYS A 128 -10.90 -20.02 -0.42
N MET A 129 -12.01 -19.50 0.12
CA MET A 129 -12.00 -18.27 0.91
C MET A 129 -11.18 -18.41 2.19
N SER A 130 -11.30 -19.53 2.90
CA SER A 130 -10.51 -19.78 4.12
C SER A 130 -9.01 -19.83 3.84
N PHE A 131 -8.61 -20.40 2.69
CA PHE A 131 -7.22 -20.42 2.26
C PHE A 131 -6.71 -18.99 2.05
N VAL A 132 -7.43 -18.18 1.28
CA VAL A 132 -6.99 -16.82 0.96
C VAL A 132 -6.97 -15.92 2.19
N ASP A 133 -8.01 -15.94 3.02
CA ASP A 133 -8.06 -15.19 4.28
C ASP A 133 -6.89 -15.57 5.20
N ARG A 134 -6.52 -16.85 5.24
CA ARG A 134 -5.34 -17.32 5.96
C ARG A 134 -4.03 -16.80 5.35
N GLU A 135 -3.87 -16.85 4.04
CA GLU A 135 -2.66 -16.33 3.36
C GLU A 135 -2.52 -14.82 3.56
N GLN A 136 -3.61 -14.05 3.48
CA GLN A 136 -3.59 -12.62 3.78
C GLN A 136 -3.21 -12.35 5.24
N LEU A 137 -3.74 -13.13 6.19
CA LEU A 137 -3.39 -13.00 7.60
C LEU A 137 -1.89 -13.26 7.84
N PHE A 138 -1.30 -14.25 7.16
CA PHE A 138 0.14 -14.52 7.24
C PHE A 138 0.99 -13.43 6.57
N ALA A 139 0.59 -12.92 5.41
CA ALA A 139 1.26 -11.79 4.77
C ALA A 139 1.26 -10.55 5.69
N LEU A 140 0.12 -10.26 6.33
CA LEU A 140 0.04 -9.21 7.34
C LEU A 140 0.93 -9.50 8.56
N ALA A 141 1.00 -10.75 9.02
CA ALA A 141 1.87 -11.13 10.14
C ALA A 141 3.36 -10.96 9.83
N GLN A 142 3.74 -11.05 8.55
CA GLN A 142 5.09 -10.81 8.09
C GLN A 142 5.44 -9.32 8.11
N ILE A 143 4.55 -8.46 7.63
CA ILE A 143 4.85 -7.02 7.44
C ILE A 143 4.62 -6.17 8.68
N PHE A 144 3.59 -6.47 9.49
CA PHE A 144 3.21 -5.63 10.62
C PHE A 144 4.35 -5.37 11.61
N PRO A 145 5.19 -6.38 11.95
CA PRO A 145 6.35 -6.18 12.82
C PRO A 145 7.52 -5.41 12.17
N LEU A 146 7.52 -5.29 10.84
CA LEU A 146 8.57 -4.64 10.05
C LEU A 146 8.25 -3.16 9.75
N CYS A 147 6.98 -2.77 9.75
CA CYS A 147 6.53 -1.45 9.32
C CYS A 147 6.60 -0.37 10.40
N HIS A 148 6.86 0.86 9.97
CA HIS A 148 6.74 2.08 10.77
C HIS A 148 5.40 2.78 10.54
N ALA A 149 4.84 2.66 9.33
CA ALA A 149 3.50 3.13 8.99
C ALA A 149 2.74 2.13 8.13
N LEU A 150 1.41 2.18 8.25
CA LEU A 150 0.46 1.41 7.46
C LEU A 150 -0.57 2.38 6.89
N ILE A 151 -0.72 2.38 5.56
CA ILE A 151 -1.68 3.20 4.84
C ILE A 151 -2.82 2.29 4.40
N PHE A 152 -4.03 2.58 4.84
CA PHE A 152 -5.24 1.88 4.41
C PHE A 152 -5.93 2.71 3.34
N ILE A 153 -6.05 2.15 2.14
CA ILE A 153 -6.76 2.74 1.01
C ILE A 153 -8.14 2.10 0.95
N GLU A 154 -9.16 2.92 1.17
CA GLU A 154 -10.56 2.53 1.20
C GLU A 154 -11.30 3.14 0.02
N GLN A 155 -12.05 2.31 -0.70
CA GLN A 155 -12.84 2.74 -1.85
C GLN A 155 -14.11 3.49 -1.42
N GLY A 156 -14.58 3.25 -0.20
CA GLY A 156 -15.75 3.90 0.37
C GLY A 156 -15.45 5.23 1.06
N CYS A 157 -16.47 5.76 1.73
CA CYS A 157 -16.37 6.89 2.66
C CYS A 157 -16.54 6.45 4.13
N ARG A 158 -16.46 5.15 4.39
CA ARG A 158 -16.71 4.52 5.69
C ARG A 158 -15.57 3.60 6.03
N PHE A 159 -15.17 3.61 7.30
CA PHE A 159 -14.18 2.68 7.82
C PHE A 159 -14.74 1.25 7.82
N ASP A 160 -13.99 0.31 7.24
CA ASP A 160 -14.39 -1.08 7.20
C ASP A 160 -14.09 -1.80 8.53
N LEU A 161 -15.14 -2.37 9.12
CA LEU A 161 -15.06 -3.13 10.36
C LEU A 161 -14.34 -4.48 10.18
N GLU A 162 -14.23 -4.97 8.95
CA GLU A 162 -13.45 -6.19 8.64
C GLU A 162 -11.99 -6.03 9.07
N TRP A 163 -11.41 -4.83 8.94
CA TRP A 163 -10.05 -4.56 9.42
C TRP A 163 -9.93 -4.73 10.93
N ILE A 164 -10.97 -4.40 11.71
CA ILE A 164 -10.94 -4.61 13.16
C ILE A 164 -10.84 -6.10 13.48
N CYS A 165 -11.65 -6.92 12.80
CA CYS A 165 -11.64 -8.36 12.95
C CYS A 165 -10.28 -8.96 12.55
N LEU A 166 -9.74 -8.52 11.41
CA LEU A 166 -8.46 -8.97 10.89
C LEU A 166 -7.30 -8.57 11.81
N LEU A 167 -7.27 -7.33 12.29
CA LEU A 167 -6.27 -6.85 13.25
C LEU A 167 -6.31 -7.63 14.57
N LYS A 168 -7.50 -7.99 15.08
CA LYS A 168 -7.61 -8.85 16.27
C LYS A 168 -7.01 -10.23 16.05
N ARG A 169 -7.31 -10.86 14.91
CA ARG A 169 -6.74 -12.16 14.53
C ARG A 169 -5.23 -12.08 14.38
N LEU A 170 -4.75 -11.01 13.72
CA LEU A 170 -3.34 -10.71 13.55
C LEU A 170 -2.62 -10.59 14.89
N ASN A 171 -3.22 -9.96 15.89
CA ASN A 171 -2.59 -9.83 17.21
C ASN A 171 -2.39 -11.19 17.90
N LYS A 172 -3.36 -12.11 17.74
CA LYS A 172 -3.25 -13.48 18.26
C LYS A 172 -2.11 -14.21 17.58
N LEU A 173 -2.09 -14.18 16.23
CA LEU A 173 -1.03 -14.83 15.44
C LEU A 173 0.35 -14.24 15.75
N ARG A 174 0.46 -12.91 15.86
CA ARG A 174 1.68 -12.19 16.24
C ARG A 174 2.25 -12.70 17.55
N SER A 175 1.41 -13.01 18.54
CA SER A 175 1.85 -13.52 19.84
C SER A 175 2.49 -14.91 19.73
N SER A 176 1.96 -15.77 18.85
CA SER A 176 2.54 -17.08 18.54
C SER A 176 3.90 -16.93 17.83
N ILE A 177 3.94 -16.13 16.76
CA ILE A 177 5.17 -15.85 16.00
C ILE A 177 6.25 -15.22 16.90
N SER A 178 5.89 -14.27 17.75
CA SER A 178 6.83 -13.62 18.69
C SER A 178 7.48 -14.65 19.63
N ARG A 179 6.74 -15.69 20.04
CA ARG A 179 7.29 -16.77 20.87
C ARG A 179 8.37 -17.54 20.10
N ARG A 180 8.11 -17.89 18.84
CA ARG A 180 9.08 -18.57 17.97
C ARG A 180 10.33 -17.72 17.73
N ILE A 181 10.16 -16.44 17.40
CA ILE A 181 11.28 -15.51 17.21
C ILE A 181 12.17 -15.46 18.45
N ARG A 182 11.59 -15.35 19.65
CA ARG A 182 12.35 -15.34 20.91
C ARG A 182 13.08 -16.66 21.15
N SER A 183 12.46 -17.79 20.82
CA SER A 183 13.13 -19.09 20.86
C SER A 183 14.31 -19.14 19.89
N SER A 184 14.18 -18.62 18.67
CA SER A 184 15.29 -18.51 17.72
C SER A 184 16.42 -17.63 18.24
N PHE A 185 16.12 -16.50 18.90
CA PHE A 185 17.15 -15.64 19.49
C PHE A 185 17.96 -16.33 20.58
N SER A 186 17.39 -17.28 21.33
CA SER A 186 18.14 -17.99 22.37
C SER A 186 19.31 -18.82 21.84
N SER A 187 19.31 -19.13 20.54
CA SER A 187 20.39 -19.86 19.86
C SER A 187 21.49 -18.96 19.28
N ILE A 188 21.29 -17.64 19.27
CA ILE A 188 22.20 -16.67 18.66
C ILE A 188 22.98 -15.93 19.77
N PRO A 189 24.31 -15.82 19.68
CA PRO A 189 25.11 -15.06 20.65
C PRO A 189 24.68 -13.58 20.73
N GLU A 190 24.73 -12.99 21.93
CA GLU A 190 24.30 -11.59 22.17
C GLU A 190 25.07 -10.55 21.33
N THR A 191 26.35 -10.81 21.08
CA THR A 191 27.20 -9.98 20.20
C THR A 191 26.73 -9.99 18.74
N GLU A 192 26.21 -11.12 18.26
CA GLU A 192 25.63 -11.23 16.92
C GLU A 192 24.22 -10.66 16.86
N LEU A 193 23.43 -10.81 17.92
CA LEU A 193 22.06 -10.26 17.97
C LEU A 193 22.07 -8.74 17.86
N SER A 194 22.94 -8.07 18.61
CA SER A 194 23.04 -6.60 18.65
C SER A 194 23.55 -5.99 17.34
N THR A 195 24.28 -6.76 16.53
CA THR A 195 24.80 -6.31 15.22
C THR A 195 23.81 -6.60 14.10
N LYS A 196 23.20 -7.80 14.09
CA LYS A 196 22.27 -8.24 13.03
C LYS A 196 20.88 -7.63 13.15
N PHE A 197 20.40 -7.36 14.36
CA PHE A 197 19.02 -6.93 14.59
C PHE A 197 18.96 -5.60 15.38
N PRO A 198 17.94 -4.76 15.10
CA PRO A 198 17.66 -3.62 15.95
C PRO A 198 17.34 -4.08 17.38
N SER A 199 17.77 -3.30 18.39
CA SER A 199 17.50 -3.62 19.80
C SER A 199 15.99 -3.69 20.12
N SER A 200 15.18 -2.88 19.45
CA SER A 200 13.73 -2.97 19.44
C SER A 200 13.26 -4.36 19.02
N PHE A 201 13.79 -4.89 17.90
CA PHE A 201 13.39 -6.18 17.35
C PHE A 201 13.69 -7.34 18.30
N VAL A 202 14.87 -7.32 18.92
CA VAL A 202 15.24 -8.35 19.90
C VAL A 202 14.28 -8.36 21.10
N ASN A 203 13.90 -7.18 21.59
CA ASN A 203 13.07 -7.04 22.79
C ASN A 203 11.57 -7.29 22.53
N THR A 204 11.06 -6.77 21.42
CA THR A 204 9.61 -6.67 21.17
C THR A 204 9.15 -7.53 19.99
N CYS A 205 10.09 -8.16 19.28
CA CYS A 205 9.89 -8.82 18.00
C CYS A 205 9.38 -7.86 16.90
N ARG A 206 9.73 -6.57 16.98
CA ARG A 206 9.40 -5.54 15.98
C ARG A 206 10.55 -4.59 15.71
N ILE A 207 10.74 -4.24 14.45
CA ILE A 207 11.88 -3.42 14.01
C ILE A 207 11.87 -2.03 14.65
N GLY A 208 10.70 -1.47 14.91
CA GLY A 208 10.55 -0.16 15.54
C GLY A 208 9.39 -0.09 16.51
N ALA A 209 8.91 1.13 16.73
CA ALA A 209 7.68 1.39 17.44
C ALA A 209 6.46 0.74 16.74
N SER A 210 5.33 0.67 17.43
CA SER A 210 4.09 0.17 16.84
C SER A 210 3.68 1.02 15.64
N PRO A 211 3.31 0.41 14.49
CA PRO A 211 3.10 1.14 13.25
C PRO A 211 2.00 2.18 13.40
N ARG A 212 2.21 3.35 12.77
CA ARG A 212 1.20 4.41 12.68
C ARG A 212 0.22 4.10 11.57
N LEU A 213 -1.07 4.21 11.87
CA LEU A 213 -2.11 4.00 10.85
C LEU A 213 -2.47 5.32 10.17
N LEU A 214 -2.55 5.29 8.85
CA LEU A 214 -3.07 6.33 7.99
C LEU A 214 -4.24 5.74 7.20
N PHE A 215 -5.32 6.49 7.01
CA PHE A 215 -6.51 6.04 6.26
C PHE A 215 -6.80 7.02 5.13
N CYS A 216 -6.97 6.51 3.93
CA CYS A 216 -7.22 7.29 2.72
C CYS A 216 -8.53 6.80 2.10
N PHE A 217 -9.51 7.68 1.93
CA PHE A 217 -10.85 7.33 1.43
C PHE A 217 -11.08 7.93 0.05
N HIS A 218 -11.23 7.08 -0.97
CA HIS A 218 -11.46 7.52 -2.35
C HIS A 218 -12.77 8.26 -2.52
N ARG A 219 -13.84 7.80 -1.88
CA ARG A 219 -15.15 8.42 -2.01
C ARG A 219 -15.41 9.39 -0.87
N ASN A 220 -16.01 10.52 -1.21
CA ASN A 220 -16.67 11.42 -0.28
C ASN A 220 -18.10 11.72 -0.79
N PRO A 221 -19.09 11.87 0.10
CA PRO A 221 -20.48 12.11 -0.29
C PRO A 221 -20.77 13.58 -0.65
N LEU A 222 -19.74 14.40 -0.86
CA LEU A 222 -19.93 15.81 -1.16
C LEU A 222 -20.35 15.99 -2.61
N ARG A 223 -21.29 16.90 -2.84
CA ARG A 223 -21.79 17.20 -4.17
C ARG A 223 -20.75 17.99 -4.98
N SER A 224 -20.72 17.76 -6.29
CA SER A 224 -19.81 18.44 -7.22
C SER A 224 -20.14 19.92 -7.44
N ASP A 225 -21.38 20.34 -7.18
CA ASP A 225 -21.87 21.72 -7.34
C ASP A 225 -21.48 22.66 -6.19
N LEU A 226 -20.75 22.17 -5.19
CA LEU A 226 -20.23 22.99 -4.10
C LEU A 226 -19.05 23.84 -4.59
N ASN A 227 -19.05 25.13 -4.23
CA ASN A 227 -17.87 25.97 -4.46
C ASN A 227 -16.63 25.43 -3.71
N SER A 228 -15.45 25.68 -4.26
CA SER A 228 -14.18 25.11 -3.78
C SER A 228 -13.91 25.37 -2.29
N THR A 229 -14.20 26.59 -1.81
CA THR A 229 -14.00 26.96 -0.40
C THR A 229 -14.88 26.15 0.55
N LYS A 230 -16.19 26.05 0.26
CA LYS A 230 -17.11 25.25 1.08
C LYS A 230 -16.81 23.76 0.99
N LYS A 231 -16.42 23.27 -0.18
CA LYS A 231 -16.02 21.87 -0.38
C LYS A 231 -14.83 21.53 0.51
N LYS A 232 -13.78 22.35 0.51
CA LYS A 232 -12.61 22.19 1.39
C LYS A 232 -12.99 22.18 2.87
N GLU A 233 -13.81 23.13 3.33
CA GLU A 233 -14.27 23.18 4.73
C GLU A 233 -15.03 21.92 5.14
N LEU A 234 -15.91 21.41 4.25
CA LEU A 234 -16.69 20.20 4.50
C LEU A 234 -15.83 18.93 4.48
N LEU A 235 -14.83 18.84 3.60
CA LEU A 235 -13.85 17.75 3.59
C LEU A 235 -13.07 17.70 4.90
N GLU A 236 -12.51 18.83 5.35
CA GLU A 236 -11.76 18.90 6.62
C GLU A 236 -12.63 18.49 7.83
N LYS A 237 -13.91 18.87 7.83
CA LYS A 237 -14.87 18.44 8.87
C LYS A 237 -15.14 16.93 8.80
N MET A 238 -15.25 16.39 7.60
CA MET A 238 -15.47 14.95 7.39
C MET A 238 -14.26 14.13 7.83
N GLU A 239 -13.05 14.54 7.47
CA GLU A 239 -11.79 13.91 7.91
C GLU A 239 -11.70 13.88 9.43
N LYS A 240 -11.90 15.01 10.11
CA LYS A 240 -11.91 15.08 11.59
C LYS A 240 -12.98 14.17 12.22
N CYS A 241 -14.14 14.07 11.58
CA CYS A 241 -15.21 13.18 12.02
C CYS A 241 -14.80 11.70 11.89
N LEU A 242 -14.21 11.32 10.75
CA LEU A 242 -13.69 9.98 10.50
C LEU A 242 -12.54 9.64 11.45
N GLU A 243 -11.61 10.55 11.70
CA GLU A 243 -10.53 10.38 12.68
C GLU A 243 -11.09 10.02 14.06
N THR A 244 -12.09 10.79 14.51
CA THR A 244 -12.73 10.57 15.80
C THR A 244 -13.41 9.20 15.85
N GLN A 245 -14.15 8.84 14.80
CA GLN A 245 -14.84 7.55 14.71
C GLN A 245 -13.87 6.37 14.71
N ILE A 246 -12.86 6.40 13.85
CA ILE A 246 -11.85 5.34 13.71
C ILE A 246 -11.07 5.19 15.02
N ALA A 247 -10.62 6.30 15.62
CA ALA A 247 -9.91 6.25 16.89
C ALA A 247 -10.76 5.64 18.01
N ASN A 248 -12.06 5.98 18.07
CA ASN A 248 -12.97 5.41 19.06
C ASN A 248 -13.21 3.93 18.82
N LEU A 249 -13.41 3.50 17.58
CA LEU A 249 -13.60 2.08 17.23
C LEU A 249 -12.35 1.24 17.58
N LEU A 250 -11.17 1.71 17.19
CA LEU A 250 -9.90 1.02 17.49
C LEU A 250 -9.65 0.91 19.01
N LYS A 251 -10.01 1.95 19.78
CA LYS A 251 -9.95 1.93 21.26
C LYS A 251 -10.97 0.99 21.87
N GLN A 252 -12.24 1.05 21.42
CA GLN A 252 -13.33 0.21 21.90
C GLN A 252 -13.02 -1.28 21.71
N HIS A 253 -12.31 -1.61 20.63
CA HIS A 253 -11.92 -2.98 20.32
C HIS A 253 -10.54 -3.39 20.87
N GLY A 254 -9.89 -2.52 21.66
CA GLY A 254 -8.63 -2.83 22.35
C GLY A 254 -7.42 -2.98 21.42
N LEU A 255 -7.49 -2.41 20.21
CA LEU A 255 -6.38 -2.46 19.23
C LEU A 255 -5.33 -1.38 19.53
N VAL A 256 -5.76 -0.24 20.06
CA VAL A 256 -4.88 0.84 20.54
C VAL A 256 -4.79 0.76 22.07
N ASP A 257 -3.57 0.76 22.60
CA ASP A 257 -3.36 0.77 24.05
C ASP A 257 -3.65 2.17 24.61
N ILE A 258 -4.72 2.28 25.40
CA ILE A 258 -5.13 3.53 26.06
C ILE A 258 -4.19 3.87 27.21
N LYS A 259 -3.60 2.87 27.87
CA LYS A 259 -2.77 3.05 29.07
C LYS A 259 -1.35 3.45 28.67
N HIS A 260 -0.85 2.89 27.58
CA HIS A 260 0.47 3.20 27.05
C HIS A 260 0.44 3.35 25.53
N PRO A 261 -0.05 4.50 25.01
CA PRO A 261 -0.20 4.73 23.57
C PRO A 261 1.15 4.67 22.80
N ASN A 262 2.27 4.81 23.51
CA ASN A 262 3.63 4.70 22.98
C ASN A 262 4.37 3.46 23.53
N SER A 263 3.64 2.45 24.00
CA SER A 263 4.27 1.19 24.36
C SER A 263 4.67 0.44 23.10
N SER A 264 5.89 -0.09 23.10
CA SER A 264 6.36 -1.02 22.08
C SER A 264 5.57 -2.34 22.07
N PHE A 265 4.74 -2.57 23.10
CA PHE A 265 3.80 -3.70 23.18
C PHE A 265 2.43 -3.40 22.55
N ALA A 266 2.06 -2.13 22.34
CA ALA A 266 0.80 -1.76 21.68
C ALA A 266 0.74 -2.40 20.29
N GLN A 267 -0.40 -2.80 19.74
CA GLN A 267 -0.41 -3.40 18.40
C GLN A 267 -0.19 -2.35 17.31
N ILE A 268 -0.85 -1.21 17.47
CA ILE A 268 -0.90 -0.10 16.52
C ILE A 268 -0.85 1.22 17.30
N THR A 269 -0.38 2.29 16.65
CA THR A 269 -0.48 3.65 17.18
C THR A 269 -1.28 4.54 16.24
N ILE A 270 -1.95 5.54 16.82
CA ILE A 270 -2.58 6.64 16.08
C ILE A 270 -1.77 7.89 16.41
N ALA A 271 -1.40 8.66 15.39
CA ALA A 271 -0.60 9.85 15.58
C ALA A 271 -1.40 10.92 16.35
N SER A 272 -0.86 11.39 17.48
CA SER A 272 -1.49 12.46 18.25
C SER A 272 -1.15 13.82 17.65
N GLY A 273 -2.17 14.62 17.35
CA GLY A 273 -2.01 16.01 16.89
C GLY A 273 -1.58 16.16 15.43
N THR A 274 -1.51 15.07 14.66
CA THR A 274 -1.35 15.13 13.20
C THR A 274 -2.48 14.40 12.50
N PRO A 275 -2.99 14.95 11.39
CA PRO A 275 -4.01 14.27 10.62
C PRO A 275 -3.57 12.87 10.21
N PHE A 276 -4.45 11.90 10.34
CA PHE A 276 -4.22 10.51 9.95
C PHE A 276 -5.33 9.96 9.06
N VAL A 277 -6.31 10.79 8.70
CA VAL A 277 -7.30 10.50 7.67
C VAL A 277 -7.14 11.50 6.53
N TYR A 278 -7.24 11.00 5.31
CA TYR A 278 -7.29 11.78 4.08
C TYR A 278 -8.49 11.35 3.25
N CYS A 279 -9.23 12.30 2.68
CA CYS A 279 -10.32 12.02 1.75
C CYS A 279 -9.98 12.60 0.39
N PHE A 280 -9.86 11.75 -0.62
CA PHE A 280 -9.50 12.17 -1.97
C PHE A 280 -10.54 13.14 -2.54
N ASN A 281 -10.03 14.16 -3.23
CA ASN A 281 -10.86 15.00 -4.07
C ASN A 281 -11.29 14.23 -5.32
N GLN A 282 -12.48 14.53 -5.85
CA GLN A 282 -12.94 13.93 -7.11
C GLN A 282 -11.97 14.16 -8.29
N SER A 283 -11.18 15.24 -8.25
CA SER A 283 -10.17 15.55 -9.25
C SER A 283 -8.88 14.74 -9.11
N GLU A 284 -8.68 14.07 -7.97
CA GLU A 284 -7.48 13.25 -7.69
C GLU A 284 -7.77 11.76 -7.88
N ILE A 285 -9.04 11.39 -8.04
CA ILE A 285 -9.40 10.02 -8.37
C ILE A 285 -9.12 9.87 -9.86
N PRO A 286 -8.27 8.90 -10.27
CA PRO A 286 -8.05 8.60 -11.67
C PRO A 286 -9.37 8.43 -12.39
N VAL A 287 -9.53 9.17 -13.49
CA VAL A 287 -10.66 8.98 -14.40
C VAL A 287 -10.29 7.81 -15.29
N ASP A 288 -11.26 6.94 -15.59
CA ASP A 288 -11.07 5.83 -16.54
C ASP A 288 -10.35 6.35 -17.80
N VAL A 289 -9.15 5.80 -18.06
CA VAL A 289 -8.26 6.24 -19.15
C VAL A 289 -8.98 6.22 -20.49
N ASN A 290 -9.95 5.31 -20.68
CA ASN A 290 -10.75 5.28 -21.90
C ASN A 290 -11.69 6.47 -21.98
N ASN A 291 -12.26 6.90 -20.86
CA ASN A 291 -13.08 8.10 -20.79
C ASN A 291 -12.24 9.36 -20.94
N GLU A 292 -11.06 9.44 -20.33
CA GLU A 292 -10.14 10.57 -20.52
C GLU A 292 -9.66 10.68 -21.98
N LEU A 293 -9.28 9.56 -22.59
CA LEU A 293 -8.93 9.50 -24.00
C LEU A 293 -10.12 9.88 -24.88
N ALA A 294 -11.32 9.38 -24.57
CA ALA A 294 -12.53 9.76 -25.30
C ALA A 294 -12.82 11.26 -25.16
N GLU A 295 -12.74 11.83 -23.96
CA GLU A 295 -12.93 13.26 -23.71
C GLU A 295 -11.88 14.10 -24.43
N ALA A 296 -10.61 13.69 -24.44
CA ALA A 296 -9.55 14.38 -25.19
C ALA A 296 -9.80 14.32 -26.71
N LEU A 297 -10.21 13.16 -27.24
CA LEU A 297 -10.52 12.98 -28.65
C LEU A 297 -11.78 13.75 -29.08
N PHE A 298 -12.84 13.73 -28.28
CA PHE A 298 -14.09 14.44 -28.60
C PHE A 298 -14.01 15.94 -28.30
N GLY A 299 -13.27 16.35 -27.28
CA GLY A 299 -13.01 17.75 -26.95
C GLY A 299 -12.19 18.46 -28.03
N SER A 300 -11.19 17.77 -28.60
CA SER A 300 -10.43 18.28 -29.74
C SER A 300 -11.27 18.37 -31.02
N LEU A 301 -12.21 17.44 -31.24
CA LEU A 301 -13.17 17.51 -32.36
C LEU A 301 -14.19 18.66 -32.24
N GLY A 302 -14.62 19.00 -31.02
CA GLY A 302 -15.59 20.08 -30.77
C GLY A 302 -15.04 21.49 -31.00
N GLN A 303 -13.72 21.71 -30.85
CA GLN A 303 -13.08 23.01 -31.10
C GLN A 303 -12.86 23.31 -32.59
N ILE A 304 -12.86 22.29 -33.46
CA ILE A 304 -12.70 22.47 -34.92
C ILE A 304 -13.97 23.05 -35.56
N THR A 305 -15.13 22.95 -34.90
CA THR A 305 -16.43 23.42 -35.43
C THR A 305 -16.92 24.75 -34.86
N GLY A 306 -16.16 25.37 -33.95
CA GLY A 306 -16.59 26.55 -33.18
C GLY A 306 -15.77 27.81 -33.46
N GLY A 307 -15.62 28.20 -34.73
CA GLY A 307 -15.25 29.55 -35.11
C GLY A 307 -16.51 30.38 -35.35
N GLU A 308 -16.69 31.46 -34.61
CA GLU A 308 -17.78 32.43 -34.78
C GLU A 308 -17.82 32.97 -36.21
N ASP A 309 -19.02 33.11 -36.80
CA ASP A 309 -19.36 34.30 -37.58
C ASP A 309 -20.88 34.46 -37.79
N GLU A 310 -21.29 35.71 -37.69
CA GLU A 310 -22.62 36.26 -37.98
C GLU A 310 -23.06 36.04 -39.44
N VAL A 311 -24.37 35.80 -39.62
CA VAL A 311 -25.23 36.18 -40.77
C VAL A 311 -24.62 36.18 -42.20
N SER A 312 -25.01 35.21 -43.05
CA SER A 312 -25.86 35.43 -44.24
C SER A 312 -25.86 34.27 -45.26
N SER A 313 -26.98 34.20 -45.96
CA SER A 313 -27.46 33.27 -46.98
C SER A 313 -26.50 32.65 -48.03
N ASN A 314 -26.84 31.41 -48.40
CA ASN A 314 -26.73 30.78 -49.72
C ASN A 314 -25.33 30.57 -50.33
N LYS A 315 -24.84 29.32 -50.32
CA LYS A 315 -24.72 28.47 -51.54
C LYS A 315 -24.11 27.11 -51.24
N SER A 316 -24.54 26.17 -52.07
CA SER A 316 -24.15 24.77 -52.22
C SER A 316 -22.65 24.48 -52.24
N GLY A 317 -22.28 23.37 -51.59
CA GLY A 317 -21.37 22.36 -52.15
C GLY A 317 -19.88 22.67 -52.05
N ASN A 318 -19.27 22.29 -50.93
CA ASN A 318 -17.93 21.68 -50.93
C ASN A 318 -17.71 20.90 -49.63
N LEU A 319 -17.71 19.57 -49.72
CA LEU A 319 -17.19 18.68 -48.67
C LEU A 319 -15.66 18.76 -48.73
N GLY A 320 -15.11 19.81 -48.11
CA GLY A 320 -13.67 20.05 -47.99
C GLY A 320 -13.13 19.55 -46.66
N ASN A 321 -12.10 18.71 -46.74
CA ASN A 321 -11.08 18.41 -45.74
C ASN A 321 -11.56 18.17 -44.30
N GLY A 322 -11.82 16.91 -43.98
CA GLY A 322 -11.61 16.44 -42.61
C GLY A 322 -10.14 16.63 -42.26
N ASN A 323 -9.85 17.56 -41.35
CA ASN A 323 -8.56 17.62 -40.68
C ASN A 323 -8.39 16.31 -39.91
N CYS A 324 -7.67 15.36 -40.51
CA CYS A 324 -7.18 14.19 -39.79
C CYS A 324 -6.28 14.70 -38.67
N ILE A 325 -6.65 14.43 -37.42
CA ILE A 325 -5.79 14.68 -36.27
C ILE A 325 -4.44 14.01 -36.56
N ASN A 326 -3.36 14.79 -36.52
CA ASN A 326 -2.03 14.29 -36.84
C ASN A 326 -1.69 13.17 -35.85
N SER A 327 -1.20 12.02 -36.36
CA SER A 327 -0.76 10.90 -35.53
C SER A 327 0.28 11.31 -34.48
N GLU A 328 1.08 12.35 -34.74
CA GLU A 328 2.01 12.90 -33.76
C GLU A 328 1.32 13.62 -32.60
N GLU A 329 0.16 14.23 -32.84
CA GLU A 329 -0.61 14.93 -31.81
C GLU A 329 -1.32 13.93 -30.89
N ILE A 330 -1.83 12.82 -31.47
CA ILE A 330 -2.35 11.68 -30.71
C ILE A 330 -1.23 11.05 -29.86
N LEU A 331 -0.04 10.82 -30.43
CA LEU A 331 1.10 10.28 -29.67
C LEU A 331 1.56 11.22 -28.55
N ARG A 332 1.52 12.54 -28.75
CA ARG A 332 1.80 13.51 -27.69
C ARG A 332 0.77 13.47 -26.57
N LEU A 333 -0.52 13.38 -26.91
CA LEU A 333 -1.59 13.25 -25.92
C LEU A 333 -1.48 11.93 -25.14
N ILE A 334 -1.22 10.82 -25.82
CA ILE A 334 -0.96 9.52 -25.18
C ILE A 334 0.22 9.64 -24.21
N ASN A 335 1.35 10.20 -24.66
CA ASN A 335 2.52 10.36 -23.80
C ASN A 335 2.25 11.27 -22.59
N GLN A 336 1.46 12.33 -22.75
CA GLN A 336 1.03 13.21 -21.65
C GLN A 336 0.13 12.50 -20.63
N ILE A 337 -0.73 11.59 -21.06
CA ILE A 337 -1.61 10.79 -20.18
C ILE A 337 -0.82 9.65 -19.51
N THR A 338 0.17 9.08 -20.21
CA THR A 338 0.90 7.90 -19.71
C THR A 338 2.10 8.24 -18.82
N GLU A 339 2.74 9.39 -18.98
CA GLU A 339 3.90 9.74 -18.15
C GLU A 339 3.46 10.42 -16.85
N PRO A 340 3.72 9.83 -15.66
CA PRO A 340 3.49 10.54 -14.42
C PRO A 340 4.37 11.79 -14.39
N SER A 341 3.76 12.95 -14.16
CA SER A 341 4.52 14.19 -14.00
C SER A 341 5.44 14.03 -12.80
N LYS A 342 6.76 14.16 -12.98
CA LYS A 342 7.69 14.18 -11.84
C LYS A 342 7.36 15.39 -10.96
N LEU A 343 6.69 15.14 -9.84
CA LEU A 343 6.44 16.19 -8.85
C LEU A 343 7.77 16.54 -8.16
N ASP A 344 8.19 17.81 -8.27
CA ASP A 344 9.26 18.31 -7.42
C ASP A 344 8.74 18.40 -5.99
N LYS A 345 9.24 17.50 -5.13
CA LYS A 345 8.86 17.42 -3.72
C LYS A 345 9.13 18.73 -2.95
N LYS A 346 10.05 19.59 -3.41
CA LYS A 346 10.28 20.92 -2.83
C LYS A 346 9.16 21.90 -3.15
N GLU A 347 8.51 21.76 -4.30
CA GLU A 347 7.35 22.57 -4.66
C GLU A 347 6.12 22.14 -3.84
N LEU A 348 6.02 20.86 -3.47
CA LEU A 348 4.99 20.34 -2.59
C LEU A 348 4.94 21.08 -1.24
N GLU A 349 6.09 21.39 -0.64
CA GLU A 349 6.14 22.08 0.66
C GLU A 349 5.59 23.52 0.60
N ASN A 350 5.60 24.13 -0.59
CA ASN A 350 5.13 25.50 -0.82
C ASN A 350 3.73 25.55 -1.45
N SER A 351 3.16 24.40 -1.86
CA SER A 351 1.83 24.34 -2.45
C SER A 351 0.75 24.67 -1.41
N SER A 352 -0.20 25.52 -1.79
CA SER A 352 -1.42 25.78 -1.00
C SER A 352 -2.42 24.63 -1.08
N ASP A 353 -2.22 23.71 -2.04
CA ASP A 353 -3.19 22.70 -2.40
C ASP A 353 -2.92 21.41 -1.63
N TYR A 354 -3.87 21.07 -0.78
CA TYR A 354 -3.82 19.89 0.08
C TYR A 354 -4.26 18.65 -0.69
N ASN A 355 -3.32 18.04 -1.41
CA ASN A 355 -3.53 16.82 -2.19
C ASN A 355 -2.92 15.59 -1.49
N PHE A 356 -3.16 14.39 -2.04
CA PHE A 356 -2.68 13.14 -1.47
C PHE A 356 -1.15 13.09 -1.33
N PRO A 357 -0.35 13.47 -2.35
CA PRO A 357 1.10 13.53 -2.18
C PRO A 357 1.55 14.44 -1.04
N PHE A 358 0.93 15.60 -0.88
CA PHE A 358 1.22 16.53 0.22
C PHE A 358 0.89 15.93 1.58
N PHE A 359 -0.29 15.30 1.72
CA PHE A 359 -0.68 14.61 2.93
C PHE A 359 0.34 13.52 3.31
N LEU A 360 0.70 12.67 2.36
CA LEU A 360 1.60 11.55 2.58
C LEU A 360 3.02 12.01 2.92
N HIS A 361 3.55 12.99 2.17
CA HIS A 361 4.85 13.61 2.45
C HIS A 361 4.90 14.20 3.87
N LYS A 362 3.86 14.94 4.28
CA LYS A 362 3.76 15.52 5.62
C LYS A 362 3.70 14.45 6.71
N ALA A 363 2.94 13.38 6.49
CA ALA A 363 2.82 12.27 7.44
C ALA A 363 4.15 11.51 7.61
N ILE A 364 4.84 11.21 6.50
CA ILE A 364 6.15 10.54 6.49
C ILE A 364 7.22 11.39 7.16
N ASN A 365 7.30 12.67 6.83
CA ASN A 365 8.27 13.58 7.44
C ASN A 365 8.04 13.75 8.94
N LYS A 366 6.77 13.80 9.36
CA LYS A 366 6.42 13.82 10.78
C LYS A 366 6.85 12.52 11.46
N LEU A 367 6.58 11.36 10.86
CA LEU A 367 6.99 10.07 11.39
C LEU A 367 8.51 9.98 11.51
N ARG A 368 9.26 10.38 10.49
CA ARG A 368 10.73 10.43 10.50
C ARG A 368 11.25 11.35 11.60
N LYS A 369 10.67 12.54 11.77
CA LYS A 369 11.02 13.47 12.86
C LYS A 369 10.72 12.87 14.24
N ASP A 370 9.59 12.19 14.39
CA ASP A 370 9.21 11.63 15.67
C ASP A 370 10.06 10.41 16.07
N LEU A 371 10.49 9.61 15.10
CA LEU A 371 11.40 8.47 15.31
C LEU A 371 12.85 8.91 15.57
N THR A 372 13.29 10.03 14.98
CA THR A 372 14.64 10.58 15.22
C THR A 372 14.70 11.46 16.47
N SER A 373 13.60 12.10 16.84
CA SER A 373 13.51 12.80 18.11
C SER A 373 13.40 11.76 19.24
N ASN A 374 14.35 11.76 20.18
CA ASN A 374 14.38 10.87 21.37
C ASN A 374 13.15 10.98 22.31
N LYS A 375 12.04 11.59 21.87
CA LYS A 375 10.85 11.87 22.68
C LYS A 375 9.83 10.73 22.72
N VAL A 376 9.81 9.83 21.74
CA VAL A 376 8.65 8.91 21.57
C VAL A 376 8.98 7.44 21.83
N GLN A 377 10.22 7.01 21.63
CA GLN A 377 10.79 5.70 21.99
C GLN A 377 12.25 5.74 21.51
N ASN A 378 13.23 5.34 22.31
CA ASN A 378 14.66 5.31 21.91
C ASN A 378 14.92 4.17 20.90
N THR A 379 14.18 4.15 19.79
CA THR A 379 14.30 3.14 18.73
C THR A 379 14.78 3.84 17.46
N PRO A 380 16.10 3.84 17.20
CA PRO A 380 16.62 4.40 15.95
C PRO A 380 16.00 3.67 14.75
N LEU A 381 15.99 4.33 13.59
CA LEU A 381 15.61 3.67 12.34
C LEU A 381 16.56 2.47 12.10
N PRO A 382 16.02 1.32 11.65
CA PRO A 382 16.86 0.19 11.29
C PRO A 382 17.71 0.52 10.07
N THR A 383 18.82 -0.18 9.92
CA THR A 383 19.51 -0.22 8.63
C THR A 383 18.78 -1.13 7.65
N LEU A 384 19.03 -0.97 6.35
CA LEU A 384 18.51 -1.88 5.32
C LEU A 384 18.93 -3.35 5.60
N GLY A 385 20.17 -3.58 6.01
CA GLY A 385 20.67 -4.90 6.41
C GLY A 385 19.91 -5.49 7.60
N GLN A 386 19.64 -4.67 8.62
CA GLN A 386 18.84 -5.08 9.78
C GLN A 386 17.40 -5.43 9.40
N PHE A 387 16.79 -4.66 8.48
CA PHE A 387 15.48 -4.99 7.94
C PHE A 387 15.47 -6.35 7.23
N ILE A 388 16.47 -6.60 6.38
CA ILE A 388 16.61 -7.86 5.63
C ILE A 388 16.73 -9.06 6.58
N GLU A 389 17.58 -8.97 7.61
CA GLU A 389 17.76 -10.06 8.57
C GLU A 389 16.50 -10.33 9.39
N ALA A 390 15.82 -9.28 9.87
CA ALA A 390 14.56 -9.40 10.58
C ALA A 390 13.45 -10.02 9.70
N ALA A 391 13.36 -9.59 8.43
CA ALA A 391 12.42 -10.12 7.45
C ALA A 391 12.61 -11.62 7.19
N LYS A 392 13.87 -12.08 7.04
CA LYS A 392 14.20 -13.50 6.89
C LYS A 392 13.73 -14.33 8.08
N LEU A 393 14.06 -13.89 9.29
CA LEU A 393 13.71 -14.61 10.50
C LEU A 393 12.19 -14.70 10.67
N LEU A 394 11.48 -13.58 10.44
CA LEU A 394 10.01 -13.55 10.46
C LEU A 394 9.41 -14.52 9.45
N LYS A 395 9.92 -14.53 8.22
CA LYS A 395 9.46 -15.45 7.18
C LYS A 395 9.65 -16.91 7.59
N LEU A 396 10.79 -17.26 8.16
CA LEU A 396 11.06 -18.61 8.67
C LEU A 396 10.07 -18.99 9.79
N CYS A 397 9.89 -18.14 10.79
CA CYS A 397 8.96 -18.40 11.89
C CYS A 397 7.50 -18.51 11.41
N ILE A 398 7.11 -17.73 10.40
CA ILE A 398 5.78 -17.82 9.77
C ILE A 398 5.63 -19.12 9.00
N TYR A 399 6.66 -19.56 8.27
CA TYR A 399 6.66 -20.84 7.58
C TYR A 399 6.49 -22.01 8.57
N GLU A 400 7.21 -21.99 9.69
CA GLU A 400 7.04 -22.97 10.75
C GLU A 400 5.65 -22.93 11.39
N GLU A 401 5.08 -21.75 11.61
CA GLU A 401 3.72 -21.60 12.15
C GLU A 401 2.66 -22.10 11.17
N LYS A 402 2.88 -21.88 9.86
CA LYS A 402 1.98 -22.35 8.80
C LYS A 402 2.00 -23.87 8.65
N ASN A 403 3.15 -24.52 8.88
CA ASN A 403 3.34 -25.96 8.73
C ASN A 403 3.24 -26.75 10.04
N GLY A 404 3.23 -26.09 11.19
CA GLY A 404 3.00 -26.72 12.48
C GLY A 404 1.54 -27.17 12.62
N GLU A 405 1.32 -28.46 12.83
CA GLU A 405 0.01 -29.05 13.09
C GLU A 405 -0.72 -28.36 14.27
N SER A 406 -2.03 -28.11 14.07
CA SER A 406 -3.02 -27.51 14.99
C SER A 406 -3.04 -25.98 15.11
N PHE A 407 -3.48 -25.30 14.05
CA PHE A 407 -4.38 -24.15 14.27
C PHE A 407 -5.78 -24.72 14.50
N ASP A 408 -6.21 -24.74 15.76
CA ASP A 408 -7.52 -25.19 16.23
C ASP A 408 -8.63 -24.84 15.22
N SER A 409 -9.19 -25.86 14.57
CA SER A 409 -10.47 -25.82 13.84
C SER A 409 -11.66 -25.63 14.78
N LYS A 410 -11.45 -24.97 15.93
CA LYS A 410 -12.43 -24.70 17.00
C LYS A 410 -12.58 -23.22 17.33
N ALA A 411 -11.96 -22.31 16.58
CA ALA A 411 -12.39 -20.90 16.59
C ALA A 411 -13.65 -20.78 15.71
N GLY A 412 -14.78 -21.19 16.27
CA GLY A 412 -16.10 -21.05 15.66
C GLY A 412 -16.39 -19.58 15.31
N LEU A 413 -17.08 -19.43 14.18
CA LEU A 413 -17.91 -18.27 13.89
C LEU A 413 -18.86 -18.06 15.09
N GLY A 414 -18.67 -16.93 15.77
CA GLY A 414 -19.54 -16.41 16.82
C GLY A 414 -19.59 -14.91 16.70
#